data_AF-A0A4R2N5U8-F1
#
_entry.id   AF-A0A4R2N5U8-F1
#
_cell.length_a   1.000
_cell.length_b   1.000
_cell.length_c   1.000
_cell.angle_alpha   90.00
_cell.angle_beta   90.00
_cell.angle_gamma   90.00
#
_symmetry.space_group_name_H-M   'P 1'
#
loop_
_entity.id
_entity.type
_entity.pdbx_description
1 polymer ?
#
loop_
_entity_poly.entity_id
_entity_poly.type
_entity_poly.pdbx_seq_one_letter_code
_entity_poly.pdbx_strand_id
1 'polypeptide(L)'
;MYHPTVSLATLATTRTPTLRRRQWLATLPVLGAALVAPRLVYAAASTPIEVWKDPSCGCCHDWIEHMQANGFDFTIHDSGNTAVRTRLGLPQKLGSCHTALVGGYLIEGHVPASDVRALLQQKPQALGLAVPGMPVGSPGMDGPAYGNRRDPYDVLLVARDGSTRIFKRYHQKASA
;
A
#
# COMPACT_ATOMS: atom_id res chain seq x y z
N MET A 1 -58.17 44.91 36.01
CA MET A 1 -56.74 44.95 36.36
C MET A 1 -56.31 43.57 36.83
N TYR A 2 -55.11 43.21 36.39
CA TYR A 2 -54.52 41.88 36.34
C TYR A 2 -53.99 41.36 37.69
N HIS A 3 -54.11 40.03 37.86
CA HIS A 3 -53.27 39.05 38.58
C HIS A 3 -52.99 39.20 40.10
N PRO A 4 -52.89 38.05 40.80
CA PRO A 4 -51.59 37.38 40.89
C PRO A 4 -51.62 35.85 40.69
N THR A 5 -50.52 35.36 40.14
CA THR A 5 -50.00 33.99 40.23
C THR A 5 -49.40 33.74 41.61
N VAL A 6 -49.57 32.53 42.15
CA VAL A 6 -48.66 31.98 43.18
C VAL A 6 -48.45 30.48 42.89
N SER A 7 -47.17 30.13 42.79
CA SER A 7 -46.60 28.79 42.68
C SER A 7 -46.40 28.20 44.08
N LEU A 8 -46.65 26.91 44.30
CA LEU A 8 -46.13 26.18 45.45
C LEU A 8 -46.00 24.69 45.12
N ALA A 9 -44.80 24.18 45.41
CA ALA A 9 -44.37 22.80 45.23
C ALA A 9 -45.05 21.84 46.22
N THR A 10 -45.11 20.55 45.88
CA THR A 10 -45.08 19.50 46.91
C THR A 10 -44.43 18.23 46.36
N LEU A 11 -43.47 17.72 47.15
CA LEU A 11 -42.71 16.50 46.93
C LEU A 11 -43.48 15.26 47.39
N ALA A 12 -43.11 14.14 46.76
CA ALA A 12 -43.08 12.77 47.27
C ALA A 12 -44.42 12.08 47.64
N THR A 13 -44.60 10.86 47.14
CA THR A 13 -44.25 9.63 47.88
C THR A 13 -44.53 8.41 47.01
N THR A 14 -43.53 7.54 46.91
CA THR A 14 -43.56 6.23 46.26
C THR A 14 -44.34 5.21 47.09
N ARG A 15 -45.15 4.37 46.43
CA ARG A 15 -45.58 3.05 46.96
C ARG A 15 -45.39 2.01 45.87
N THR A 16 -44.49 1.07 46.12
CA THR A 16 -44.25 -0.14 45.34
C THR A 16 -45.32 -1.19 45.66
N PRO A 17 -45.99 -1.77 44.67
CA PRO A 17 -46.70 -3.02 44.85
C PRO A 17 -45.83 -4.23 44.49
N THR A 18 -45.93 -5.22 45.38
CA THR A 18 -45.25 -6.52 45.44
C THR A 18 -45.51 -7.41 44.22
N LEU A 19 -44.46 -8.06 43.71
CA LEU A 19 -44.51 -9.02 42.61
C LEU A 19 -45.24 -10.31 43.02
N ARG A 20 -46.38 -10.57 42.37
CA ARG A 20 -47.10 -11.85 42.46
C ARG A 20 -46.55 -12.81 41.41
N ARG A 21 -45.74 -13.74 41.90
CA ARG A 21 -45.21 -14.91 41.20
C ARG A 21 -46.36 -15.85 40.80
N ARG A 22 -46.67 -15.95 39.50
CA ARG A 22 -47.06 -17.17 38.78
C ARG A 22 -47.60 -16.87 37.38
N GLN A 23 -46.75 -17.16 36.39
CA GLN A 23 -47.05 -17.71 35.05
C GLN A 23 -47.93 -16.76 34.19
N TRP A 24 -47.63 -16.49 32.93
CA TRP A 24 -48.00 -17.26 31.74
C TRP A 24 -47.13 -16.77 30.57
N LEU A 25 -46.84 -17.72 29.68
CA LEU A 25 -45.97 -17.62 28.52
C LEU A 25 -46.41 -16.54 27.52
N ALA A 26 -45.44 -15.75 27.05
CA ALA A 26 -45.50 -15.11 25.74
C ALA A 26 -44.07 -14.93 25.21
N THR A 27 -43.51 -16.01 24.67
CA THR A 27 -42.33 -15.95 23.81
C THR A 27 -42.74 -15.26 22.51
N LEU A 28 -42.41 -13.97 22.39
CA LEU A 28 -42.47 -13.26 21.11
C LEU A 28 -41.31 -13.77 20.23
N PRO A 29 -41.56 -14.38 19.06
CA PRO A 29 -40.49 -14.60 18.11
C PRO A 29 -40.21 -13.23 17.48
N VAL A 30 -39.15 -12.57 17.91
CA VAL A 30 -38.58 -11.46 17.15
C VAL A 30 -38.04 -12.09 15.88
N LEU A 31 -38.82 -12.07 14.80
CA LEU A 31 -38.35 -12.35 13.45
C LEU A 31 -37.29 -11.28 13.13
N GLY A 32 -36.05 -11.57 13.49
CA GLY A 32 -34.88 -10.86 13.00
C GLY A 32 -34.72 -11.16 11.52
N ALA A 33 -35.37 -10.37 10.67
CA ALA A 33 -35.02 -10.31 9.26
C ALA A 33 -33.61 -9.71 9.15
N ALA A 34 -32.59 -10.54 9.28
CA ALA A 34 -31.23 -10.17 8.97
C ALA A 34 -31.18 -9.82 7.48
N LEU A 35 -31.13 -8.52 7.18
CA LEU A 35 -30.85 -8.00 5.86
C LEU A 35 -29.44 -8.47 5.46
N VAL A 36 -29.35 -9.60 4.77
CA VAL A 36 -28.12 -10.03 4.09
C VAL A 36 -27.94 -9.13 2.89
N ALA A 37 -27.40 -7.92 3.11
CA ALA A 37 -27.00 -7.06 2.02
C ALA A 37 -25.89 -7.78 1.23
N PRO A 38 -26.01 -7.93 -0.09
CA PRO A 38 -24.95 -8.54 -0.89
C PRO A 38 -23.69 -7.69 -0.74
N ARG A 39 -22.62 -8.29 -0.22
CA ARG A 39 -21.30 -7.67 -0.29
C ARG A 39 -20.84 -7.72 -1.74
N LEU A 40 -20.92 -6.60 -2.43
CA LEU A 40 -20.24 -6.42 -3.70
C LEU A 40 -18.73 -6.59 -3.46
N VAL A 41 -18.19 -7.72 -3.90
CA VAL A 41 -16.74 -7.93 -3.94
C VAL A 41 -16.22 -7.14 -5.14
N TYR A 42 -15.68 -5.95 -4.88
CA TYR A 42 -14.99 -5.20 -5.92
C TYR A 42 -13.66 -5.90 -6.19
N ALA A 43 -13.52 -6.51 -7.37
CA ALA A 43 -12.24 -7.02 -7.83
C ALA A 43 -11.27 -5.83 -7.93
N ALA A 44 -10.20 -5.83 -7.15
CA ALA A 44 -9.17 -4.81 -7.26
C ALA A 44 -8.55 -4.90 -8.66
N ALA A 45 -8.74 -3.86 -9.47
CA ALA A 45 -8.09 -3.79 -10.77
C ALA A 45 -6.56 -3.79 -10.59
N SER A 46 -5.86 -4.56 -11.42
CA SER A 46 -4.40 -4.55 -11.46
C SER A 46 -3.88 -3.15 -11.81
N THR A 47 -2.67 -2.84 -11.37
CA THR A 47 -2.03 -1.55 -11.66
C THR A 47 -1.11 -1.68 -12.87
N PRO A 48 -1.41 -1.02 -14.00
CA PRO A 48 -0.58 -1.09 -15.19
C PRO A 48 0.80 -0.52 -14.95
N ILE A 49 1.83 -1.22 -15.43
CA ILE A 49 3.23 -0.83 -15.39
C ILE A 49 3.89 -1.26 -16.71
N GLU A 50 4.77 -0.42 -17.24
CA GLU A 50 5.59 -0.78 -18.40
C GLU A 50 7.03 -0.93 -17.96
N VAL A 51 7.77 -1.90 -18.51
CA VAL A 51 9.17 -2.15 -18.15
C VAL A 51 10.03 -2.36 -19.38
N TRP A 52 11.22 -1.77 -19.36
CA TRP A 52 12.29 -1.99 -20.33
C TRP A 52 13.42 -2.74 -19.64
N LYS A 53 13.82 -3.87 -20.22
CA LYS A 53 14.91 -4.72 -19.71
C LYS A 53 15.65 -5.38 -20.85
N ASP A 54 16.81 -5.96 -20.55
CA ASP A 54 17.44 -6.91 -21.45
C ASP A 54 16.61 -8.23 -21.48
N PRO A 55 16.39 -8.84 -22.66
CA PRO A 55 15.64 -10.10 -22.77
C PRO A 55 16.20 -11.22 -21.89
N SER A 56 17.52 -11.28 -21.71
CA SER A 56 18.23 -12.32 -20.97
C SER A 56 18.46 -12.03 -19.49
N CYS A 57 17.97 -10.89 -18.98
CA CYS A 57 18.14 -10.51 -17.58
C CYS A 57 17.22 -11.34 -16.64
N GLY A 58 17.77 -12.40 -16.04
CA GLY A 58 17.04 -13.27 -15.11
C GLY A 58 16.48 -12.54 -13.89
N CYS A 59 17.30 -11.75 -13.18
CA CYS A 59 16.83 -11.02 -12.00
C CYS A 59 15.73 -9.98 -12.32
N CYS A 60 15.73 -9.42 -13.53
CA CYS A 60 14.67 -8.53 -14.00
C CYS A 60 13.34 -9.29 -14.15
N HIS A 61 13.38 -10.55 -14.60
CA HIS A 61 12.21 -11.42 -14.67
C HIS A 61 11.66 -11.73 -13.28
N ASP A 62 12.53 -12.13 -12.35
CA ASP A 62 12.14 -12.43 -10.96
C ASP A 62 11.53 -11.19 -10.26
N TRP A 63 12.04 -9.98 -10.57
CA TRP A 63 11.43 -8.74 -10.09
C TRP A 63 10.04 -8.50 -10.69
N ILE A 64 9.83 -8.80 -11.98
CA ILE A 64 8.51 -8.73 -12.62
C ILE A 64 7.54 -9.70 -11.93
N GLU A 65 7.94 -10.94 -11.66
CA GLU A 65 7.11 -11.92 -10.95
C GLU A 65 6.71 -11.43 -9.55
N HIS A 66 7.69 -10.88 -8.80
CA HIS A 66 7.42 -10.25 -7.50
C HIS A 66 6.39 -9.13 -7.64
N MET A 67 6.51 -8.26 -8.63
CA MET A 67 5.58 -7.17 -8.85
C MET A 67 4.19 -7.68 -9.27
N GLN A 68 4.11 -8.69 -10.14
CA GLN A 68 2.83 -9.33 -10.54
C GLN A 68 2.10 -9.95 -9.35
N ALA A 69 2.82 -10.67 -8.48
CA ALA A 69 2.28 -11.20 -7.23
C ALA A 69 1.75 -10.11 -6.28
N ASN A 70 2.19 -8.86 -6.46
CA ASN A 70 1.75 -7.68 -5.72
C ASN A 70 0.72 -6.82 -6.49
N GLY A 71 0.06 -7.38 -7.52
CA GLY A 71 -1.08 -6.77 -8.21
C GLY A 71 -0.71 -5.71 -9.25
N PHE A 72 0.49 -5.81 -9.83
CA PHE A 72 0.91 -5.01 -10.99
C PHE A 72 0.74 -5.83 -12.27
N ASP A 73 0.41 -5.17 -13.37
CA ASP A 73 0.20 -5.80 -14.68
C ASP A 73 1.11 -5.16 -15.73
N PHE A 74 1.86 -6.00 -16.46
CA PHE A 74 3.05 -5.56 -17.19
C PHE A 74 2.84 -5.50 -18.70
N THR A 75 3.31 -4.40 -19.29
CA THR A 75 3.80 -4.39 -20.67
C THR A 75 5.32 -4.49 -20.65
N ILE A 76 5.89 -5.47 -21.34
CA ILE A 76 7.33 -5.77 -21.30
C ILE A 76 7.98 -5.39 -22.63
N HIS A 77 9.09 -4.66 -22.55
CA HIS A 77 9.92 -4.26 -23.67
C HIS A 77 11.34 -4.83 -23.52
N ASP A 78 11.65 -5.84 -24.35
CA ASP A 78 12.94 -6.53 -24.34
C ASP A 78 13.99 -5.85 -25.23
N SER A 79 14.13 -4.53 -25.09
CA SER A 79 15.05 -3.68 -25.89
C SER A 79 16.32 -3.26 -25.14
N GLY A 80 16.47 -3.64 -23.88
CA GLY A 80 17.33 -2.93 -22.93
C GLY A 80 16.73 -1.57 -22.52
N ASN A 81 17.31 -0.95 -21.49
CA ASN A 81 16.74 0.23 -20.84
C ASN A 81 17.55 1.52 -20.98
N THR A 82 18.76 1.50 -21.55
CA THR A 82 19.64 2.68 -21.66
C THR A 82 18.96 3.88 -22.34
N ALA A 83 18.26 3.64 -23.45
CA ALA A 83 17.57 4.68 -24.21
C ALA A 83 16.41 5.29 -23.40
N VAL A 84 15.62 4.45 -22.72
CA VAL A 84 14.49 4.89 -21.90
C VAL A 84 14.95 5.64 -20.66
N ARG A 85 15.97 5.15 -19.96
CA ARG A 85 16.60 5.86 -18.84
C ARG A 85 17.02 7.27 -19.23
N THR A 86 17.68 7.40 -20.38
CA THR A 86 18.15 8.68 -20.90
C THR A 86 16.98 9.60 -21.25
N ARG A 87 15.96 9.08 -21.95
CA ARG A 87 14.74 9.82 -22.31
C ARG A 87 13.97 10.32 -21.07
N LEU A 88 13.96 9.55 -19.99
CA LEU A 88 13.29 9.89 -18.75
C LEU A 88 14.14 10.79 -17.83
N GLY A 89 15.37 11.13 -18.23
CA GLY A 89 16.22 12.08 -17.51
C GLY A 89 16.82 11.52 -16.22
N LEU A 90 16.88 10.20 -16.05
CA LEU A 90 17.51 9.62 -14.86
C LEU A 90 19.04 9.74 -14.95
N PRO A 91 19.72 10.31 -13.94
CA PRO A 91 21.18 10.35 -13.89
C PRO A 91 21.81 8.96 -14.01
N GLN A 92 22.84 8.82 -14.85
CA GLN A 92 23.49 7.52 -15.11
C GLN A 92 23.98 6.80 -13.85
N LYS A 93 24.44 7.55 -12.84
CA LYS A 93 24.90 7.02 -11.55
C LYS A 93 23.81 6.29 -10.74
N LEU A 94 22.53 6.48 -11.09
CA LEU A 94 21.39 5.83 -10.43
C LEU A 94 20.91 4.58 -11.18
N GLY A 95 21.55 4.24 -12.30
CA GLY A 95 21.09 3.17 -13.18
C GLY A 95 21.16 1.76 -12.57
N SER A 96 20.29 0.89 -13.08
CA SER A 96 20.19 -0.53 -12.74
C SER A 96 19.97 -1.39 -14.01
N CYS A 97 19.52 -2.63 -13.87
CA CYS A 97 19.31 -3.59 -14.95
C CYS A 97 18.00 -3.38 -15.74
N HIS A 98 17.01 -2.70 -15.16
CA HIS A 98 15.74 -2.38 -15.81
C HIS A 98 15.20 -1.01 -15.37
N THR A 99 14.33 -0.46 -16.19
CA THR A 99 13.62 0.80 -15.92
C THR A 99 12.14 0.56 -16.20
N ALA A 100 11.26 1.00 -15.30
CA ALA A 100 9.82 0.87 -15.45
C ALA A 100 9.09 2.20 -15.29
N LEU A 101 7.87 2.29 -15.81
CA LEU A 101 6.96 3.42 -15.68
C LEU A 101 5.63 2.96 -15.11
N VAL A 102 5.20 3.59 -14.01
CA VAL A 102 3.92 3.30 -13.36
C VAL A 102 3.33 4.58 -12.78
N GLY A 103 2.07 4.88 -13.11
CA GLY A 103 1.36 6.05 -12.59
C GLY A 103 2.10 7.39 -12.82
N GLY A 104 2.89 7.49 -13.89
CA GLY A 104 3.71 8.67 -14.20
C GLY A 104 5.05 8.76 -13.47
N TYR A 105 5.42 7.75 -12.68
CA TYR A 105 6.71 7.66 -12.00
C TYR A 105 7.64 6.67 -12.68
N LEU A 106 8.92 7.01 -12.71
CA LEU A 106 10.01 6.10 -13.06
C LEU A 106 10.34 5.18 -11.88
N ILE A 107 10.56 3.90 -12.15
CA ILE A 107 11.05 2.91 -11.18
C ILE A 107 12.32 2.29 -11.76
N GLU A 108 13.47 2.60 -11.17
CA GLU A 108 14.77 2.08 -11.61
C GLU A 108 15.23 0.93 -10.71
N GLY A 109 15.47 -0.23 -11.31
CA GLY A 109 16.02 -1.39 -10.61
C GLY A 109 15.06 -2.04 -9.62
N HIS A 110 15.64 -2.84 -8.73
CA HIS A 110 14.95 -3.76 -7.81
C HIS A 110 14.24 -3.07 -6.64
N VAL A 111 13.38 -2.09 -6.94
CA VAL A 111 12.56 -1.37 -5.96
C VAL A 111 11.45 -2.31 -5.46
N PRO A 112 11.24 -2.46 -4.14
CA PRO A 112 10.18 -3.30 -3.62
C PRO A 112 8.77 -2.81 -3.99
N ALA A 113 7.89 -3.74 -4.37
CA ALA A 113 6.47 -3.47 -4.66
C ALA A 113 5.77 -2.62 -3.59
N SER A 114 6.06 -2.84 -2.30
CA SER A 114 5.51 -2.04 -1.19
C SER A 114 5.88 -0.56 -1.30
N ASP A 115 7.08 -0.26 -1.77
CA ASP A 115 7.59 1.11 -1.86
C ASP A 115 7.05 1.79 -3.12
N VAL A 116 6.86 1.03 -4.22
CA VAL A 116 6.12 1.49 -5.40
C VAL A 116 4.67 1.82 -5.03
N ARG A 117 4.01 0.99 -4.22
CA ARG A 117 2.65 1.27 -3.70
C ARG A 117 2.63 2.54 -2.86
N ALA A 118 3.59 2.69 -1.94
CA ALA A 118 3.70 3.88 -1.11
C ALA A 118 3.91 5.15 -1.96
N LEU A 119 4.73 5.08 -3.01
CA LEU A 119 4.91 6.18 -3.96
C LEU A 119 3.60 6.58 -4.64
N LEU A 120 2.85 5.60 -5.16
CA LEU A 120 1.58 5.85 -5.87
C LEU A 120 0.47 6.37 -4.95
N GLN A 121 0.53 6.04 -3.66
CA GLN A 121 -0.38 6.56 -2.64
C GLN A 121 -0.01 7.99 -2.23
N GLN A 122 1.27 8.25 -1.95
CA GLN A 122 1.76 9.54 -1.48
C GLN A 122 1.80 10.60 -2.60
N LYS A 123 1.96 10.17 -3.85
CA LYS A 123 2.06 11.01 -5.05
C LYS A 123 3.00 12.23 -4.89
N PRO A 124 4.24 12.05 -4.41
CA PRO A 124 5.17 13.17 -4.26
C PRO A 124 5.54 13.78 -5.61
N GLN A 125 5.91 15.06 -5.61
CA GLN A 125 6.51 15.68 -6.79
C GLN A 125 7.94 15.15 -6.97
N ALA A 126 8.07 14.08 -7.76
CA ALA A 126 9.32 13.38 -7.98
C ALA A 126 9.39 12.85 -9.42
N LEU A 127 10.59 12.49 -9.86
CA LEU A 127 10.78 11.66 -11.04
C LEU A 127 10.35 10.21 -10.74
N GLY A 128 10.72 9.69 -9.56
CA GLY A 128 10.39 8.32 -9.20
C GLY A 128 11.26 7.72 -8.10
N LEU A 129 11.34 6.39 -8.07
CA LEU A 129 12.19 5.63 -7.14
C LEU A 129 13.32 4.92 -7.88
N ALA A 130 14.46 4.77 -7.21
CA ALA A 130 15.60 4.03 -7.74
C ALA A 130 16.25 3.15 -6.66
N VAL A 131 16.64 1.94 -7.04
CA VAL A 131 17.65 1.13 -6.37
C VAL A 131 18.82 1.00 -7.36
N PRO A 132 19.88 1.82 -7.22
CA PRO A 132 21.04 1.77 -8.11
C PRO A 132 21.79 0.43 -8.02
N GLY A 133 22.34 -0.02 -9.14
CA GLY A 133 23.04 -1.30 -9.23
C GLY A 133 22.11 -2.50 -9.10
N MET A 134 22.57 -3.59 -8.51
CA MET A 134 21.77 -4.81 -8.26
C MET A 134 22.13 -5.39 -6.88
N PRO A 135 21.68 -4.77 -5.77
CA PRO A 135 22.01 -5.25 -4.42
C PRO A 135 21.38 -6.61 -4.16
N VAL A 136 22.17 -7.57 -3.68
CA VAL A 136 21.68 -8.90 -3.32
C VAL A 136 20.75 -8.78 -2.10
N GLY A 137 19.61 -9.43 -2.14
CA GLY A 137 18.56 -9.34 -1.11
C GLY A 137 17.44 -8.34 -1.42
N SER A 138 17.58 -7.53 -2.49
CA SER A 138 16.45 -6.80 -3.08
C SER A 138 15.55 -7.76 -3.89
N PRO A 139 14.27 -7.44 -4.15
CA PRO A 139 13.36 -8.37 -4.84
C PRO A 139 13.82 -8.72 -6.25
N GLY A 140 13.89 -10.01 -6.56
CA GLY A 140 14.49 -10.54 -7.79
C GLY A 140 16.02 -10.73 -7.71
N MET A 141 16.65 -10.26 -6.64
CA MET A 141 18.04 -10.51 -6.26
C MET A 141 18.12 -11.26 -4.92
N ASP A 142 17.03 -11.90 -4.48
CA ASP A 142 16.85 -12.54 -3.17
C ASP A 142 16.55 -14.05 -3.27
N GLY A 143 16.61 -14.61 -4.48
CA GLY A 143 16.41 -16.04 -4.74
C GLY A 143 17.55 -16.96 -4.22
N PRO A 144 17.34 -18.29 -4.27
CA PRO A 144 18.29 -19.28 -3.76
C PRO A 144 19.71 -19.19 -4.33
N ALA A 145 19.85 -18.70 -5.57
CA ALA A 145 21.13 -18.49 -6.24
C ALA A 145 22.08 -17.55 -5.47
N TYR A 146 21.53 -16.71 -4.59
CA TYR A 146 22.30 -15.73 -3.82
C TYR A 146 22.61 -16.17 -2.37
N GLY A 147 22.20 -17.37 -1.96
CA GLY A 147 22.66 -17.99 -0.71
C GLY A 147 22.37 -17.20 0.56
N ASN A 148 21.11 -16.83 0.82
CA ASN A 148 20.65 -16.06 1.99
C ASN A 148 21.36 -14.71 2.24
N ARG A 149 22.24 -14.28 1.35
CA ARG A 149 22.94 -12.99 1.43
C ARG A 149 21.92 -11.85 1.32
N ARG A 150 22.15 -10.80 2.11
CA ARG A 150 21.35 -9.57 2.12
C ARG A 150 22.28 -8.38 2.27
N ASP A 151 22.59 -7.73 1.15
CA ASP A 151 23.38 -6.51 1.12
C ASP A 151 22.53 -5.34 1.64
N PRO A 152 23.11 -4.42 2.42
CA PRO A 152 22.44 -3.18 2.77
C PRO A 152 22.23 -2.34 1.50
N TYR A 153 21.03 -1.80 1.34
CA TYR A 153 20.72 -0.89 0.24
C TYR A 153 19.65 0.12 0.65
N ASP A 154 19.61 1.21 -0.11
CA ASP A 154 18.61 2.25 0.04
C ASP A 154 17.74 2.30 -1.22
N VAL A 155 16.44 2.49 -1.02
CA VAL A 155 15.54 2.95 -2.07
C VAL A 155 15.59 4.48 -2.02
N LEU A 156 15.92 5.09 -3.15
CA LEU A 156 16.06 6.54 -3.28
C LEU A 156 14.81 7.13 -3.92
N LEU A 157 14.29 8.22 -3.35
CA LEU A 157 13.38 9.11 -4.07
C LEU A 157 14.21 10.06 -4.92
N VAL A 158 13.96 10.05 -6.22
CA VAL A 158 14.65 10.86 -7.21
C VAL A 158 13.76 12.05 -7.58
N ALA A 159 14.24 13.26 -7.33
CA ALA A 159 13.58 14.48 -7.77
C ALA A 159 13.76 14.70 -9.28
N ARG A 160 12.97 15.60 -9.87
CA ARG A 160 13.01 15.88 -11.32
C ARG A 160 14.31 16.55 -11.78
N ASP A 161 15.07 17.14 -10.86
CA ASP A 161 16.41 17.69 -11.11
C ASP A 161 17.54 16.64 -10.96
N GLY A 162 17.19 15.38 -10.67
CA GLY A 162 18.14 14.29 -10.46
C GLY A 162 18.77 14.24 -9.07
N SER A 163 18.42 15.16 -8.16
CA SER A 163 18.79 15.06 -6.75
C SER A 163 18.04 13.90 -6.08
N THR A 164 18.63 13.34 -5.03
CA THR A 164 18.09 12.15 -4.36
C THR A 164 18.01 12.35 -2.86
N ARG A 165 16.98 11.77 -2.25
CA ARG A 165 16.93 11.51 -0.81
C ARG A 165 16.54 10.07 -0.56
N ILE A 166 16.90 9.55 0.62
CA ILE A 166 16.51 8.20 1.00
C ILE A 166 14.99 8.16 1.20
N PHE A 167 14.34 7.23 0.50
CA PHE A 167 12.93 6.89 0.69
C PHE A 167 12.79 5.83 1.77
N LYS A 168 13.62 4.78 1.71
CA LYS A 168 13.64 3.69 2.71
C LYS A 168 14.99 2.98 2.70
N ARG A 169 15.37 2.42 3.86
CA ARG A 169 16.59 1.63 4.02
C ARG A 169 16.27 0.17 4.25
N TYR A 170 17.10 -0.72 3.71
CA TYR A 170 16.98 -2.17 3.85
C TYR A 170 18.30 -2.77 4.33
N HIS A 171 18.19 -3.80 5.18
CA HIS A 171 19.31 -4.62 5.66
C HIS A 171 20.48 -3.84 6.31
N GLN A 172 20.21 -2.63 6.81
CA GLN A 172 21.19 -1.87 7.57
C GLN A 172 21.47 -2.55 8.90
N LYS A 173 22.74 -2.64 9.29
CA LYS A 173 23.10 -2.98 10.67
C LYS A 173 22.66 -1.83 11.57
N ALA A 174 22.04 -2.14 12.70
CA ALA A 174 21.84 -1.14 13.74
C ALA A 174 23.21 -0.54 14.11
N SER A 175 23.30 0.79 14.13
CA SER A 175 24.49 1.46 14.65
C SER A 175 24.66 1.04 16.12
N ALA A 176 25.84 0.53 16.45
CA ALA A 176 26.23 0.19 17.82
C ALA A 176 26.32 1.43 18.71
#